data_AF-A0A922XP82-F1
#
_entry.id   AF-A0A922XP82-F1
#
_cell.length_a   1.000
_cell.length_b   1.000
_cell.length_c   1.000
_cell.angle_alpha   90.00
_cell.angle_beta   90.00
_cell.angle_gamma   90.00
#
_symmetry.space_group_name_H-M   'P 1'
#
loop_
_entity.id
_entity.type
_entity.pdbx_description
1 polymer ?
#
loop_
_entity_poly.entity_id
_entity_poly.type
_entity_poly.pdbx_seq_one_letter_code
_entity_poly.pdbx_strand_id
1 'polypeptide(L)'
;MQAFRTILIVLFAFLFIFSVKAQVKEESFGTDPVKSIHLFPNPAVEYLSVRFETPQAKTVKFALHNIIGNEIAVESEIQDEYEIHLKVKDLPTGYYLLTVREGASNQRSTFKFLKR
;
A
#
# COMPACT_ATOMS: atom_id res chain seq x y z
N MET A 1 35.02 17.22 -37.34
CA MET A 1 34.88 17.11 -35.87
C MET A 1 33.66 17.84 -35.29
N GLN A 2 33.23 18.99 -35.82
CA GLN A 2 32.06 19.70 -35.26
C GLN A 2 30.71 19.00 -35.52
N ALA A 3 30.50 18.43 -36.71
CA ALA A 3 29.27 17.68 -37.03
C ALA A 3 29.07 16.42 -36.18
N PHE A 4 30.16 15.76 -35.76
CA PHE A 4 30.08 14.59 -34.88
C PHE A 4 29.66 15.00 -33.46
N ARG A 5 30.15 16.16 -32.98
CA ARG A 5 29.77 16.71 -31.68
C ARG A 5 28.29 17.14 -31.64
N THR A 6 27.78 17.75 -32.71
CA THR A 6 26.37 18.15 -32.77
C THR A 6 25.44 16.95 -32.81
N ILE A 7 25.78 15.89 -33.55
CA ILE A 7 25.00 14.64 -33.56
C ILE A 7 24.95 14.00 -32.17
N LEU A 8 26.08 14.01 -31.44
CA LEU A 8 26.17 13.41 -30.11
C LEU A 8 25.34 14.19 -29.06
N ILE A 9 25.31 15.53 -29.17
CA ILE A 9 24.47 16.39 -28.32
C ILE A 9 22.97 16.16 -28.61
N VAL A 10 22.57 16.03 -29.86
CA VAL A 10 21.16 15.78 -30.24
C VAL A 10 20.71 14.39 -29.77
N LEU A 11 21.56 13.37 -29.89
CA LEU A 11 21.27 12.02 -29.38
C LEU A 11 21.09 12.00 -27.86
N PHE A 12 21.95 12.74 -27.13
CA PHE A 12 21.87 12.84 -25.68
C PHE A 12 20.62 13.60 -25.21
N ALA A 13 20.24 14.66 -25.93
CA ALA A 13 18.99 15.39 -25.67
C ALA A 13 17.74 14.53 -25.92
N PHE A 14 17.77 13.65 -26.93
CA PHE A 14 16.65 12.75 -27.23
C PHE A 14 16.45 11.67 -26.15
N LEU A 15 17.54 11.18 -25.55
CA LEU A 15 17.49 10.21 -24.44
C LEU A 15 16.90 10.81 -23.15
N PHE A 16 17.06 12.12 -22.92
CA PHE A 16 16.51 12.80 -21.74
C PHE A 16 14.97 12.91 -21.76
N ILE A 17 14.35 12.98 -22.94
CA ILE A 17 12.89 13.15 -23.08
C ILE A 17 12.14 11.87 -22.67
N PHE A 18 12.74 10.69 -22.86
CA PHE A 18 12.11 9.41 -22.49
C PHE A 18 12.08 9.16 -20.98
N SER A 19 13.10 9.60 -20.23
CA SER A 19 13.16 9.39 -18.78
C SER A 19 12.11 10.18 -18.00
N VAL A 20 11.68 11.35 -18.50
CA VAL A 20 10.70 12.21 -17.82
C VAL A 20 9.33 11.51 -17.68
N LYS A 21 8.93 10.69 -18.65
CA LYS A 21 7.65 9.96 -18.60
C LYS A 21 7.67 8.74 -17.66
N ALA A 22 8.83 8.29 -17.21
CA ALA A 22 8.95 7.14 -16.30
C ALA A 22 8.80 7.49 -14.82
N GLN A 23 8.90 8.78 -14.44
CA GLN A 23 8.83 9.22 -13.04
C GLN A 23 7.49 9.81 -12.59
N VAL A 24 6.53 9.99 -13.50
CA VAL A 24 5.20 10.49 -13.12
C VAL A 24 4.30 9.32 -12.73
N LYS A 25 4.46 8.84 -11.49
CA LYS A 25 3.41 8.04 -10.87
C LYS A 25 2.33 9.00 -10.41
N GLU A 26 1.30 9.14 -11.24
CA GLU A 26 0.11 9.92 -10.93
C GLU A 26 -0.62 9.26 -9.75
N GLU A 27 -0.46 9.80 -8.54
CA GLU A 27 -1.30 9.44 -7.41
C GLU A 27 -2.68 10.05 -7.64
N SER A 28 -3.52 9.33 -8.38
CA SER A 28 -4.93 9.68 -8.53
C SER A 28 -5.59 9.65 -7.13
N PHE A 29 -6.04 10.82 -6.68
CA PHE A 29 -6.93 10.93 -5.52
C PHE A 29 -8.38 10.55 -5.87
N GLY A 30 -8.57 9.63 -6.82
CA GLY A 30 -9.87 9.05 -7.12
C GLY A 30 -10.41 8.20 -5.96
N THR A 31 -11.74 8.13 -5.89
CA THR A 31 -12.55 7.25 -5.02
C THR A 31 -12.26 5.79 -5.35
N ASP A 32 -11.12 5.33 -4.86
CA ASP A 32 -10.70 3.94 -4.91
C ASP A 32 -11.45 3.15 -3.85
N PRO A 33 -12.12 2.02 -4.17
CA PRO A 33 -12.82 1.21 -3.17
C PRO A 33 -11.89 0.64 -2.08
N VAL A 34 -10.57 0.58 -2.34
CA VAL A 34 -9.53 0.24 -1.37
C VAL A 34 -9.12 1.44 -0.49
N LYS A 35 -9.53 2.68 -0.80
CA LYS A 35 -9.46 3.83 0.14
C LYS A 35 -10.60 3.80 1.15
N SER A 36 -11.64 3.01 0.92
CA SER A 36 -12.84 2.96 1.73
C SER A 36 -12.78 1.86 2.79
N ILE A 37 -11.67 1.82 3.54
CA ILE A 37 -11.56 0.92 4.69
C ILE A 37 -11.29 1.70 5.97
N HIS A 38 -11.88 1.23 7.06
CA HIS A 38 -11.73 1.80 8.39
C HIS A 38 -10.96 0.84 9.29
N LEU A 39 -9.99 1.41 10.01
CA LEU A 39 -9.14 0.67 10.95
C LEU A 39 -9.43 1.12 12.37
N PHE A 40 -9.85 0.19 13.21
CA PHE A 40 -10.16 0.48 14.60
C PHE A 40 -9.93 -0.76 15.50
N PRO A 41 -9.70 -0.57 16.81
CA PRO A 41 -9.33 0.71 17.42
C PRO A 41 -7.93 1.13 16.96
N ASN A 42 -7.71 2.44 16.86
CA ASN A 42 -6.38 3.01 16.67
C ASN A 42 -6.16 4.07 17.77
N PRO A 43 -5.45 3.74 18.85
CA PRO A 43 -4.49 2.62 18.97
C PRO A 43 -5.12 1.24 19.21
N ALA A 44 -4.52 0.20 18.62
CA ALA A 44 -4.92 -1.21 18.77
C ALA A 44 -4.23 -1.87 19.97
N VAL A 45 -4.89 -2.82 20.64
CA VAL A 45 -4.35 -3.53 21.82
C VAL A 45 -4.28 -5.03 21.57
N GLU A 46 -5.41 -5.71 21.37
CA GLU A 46 -5.44 -7.15 21.10
C GLU A 46 -5.71 -7.46 19.63
N TYR A 47 -6.69 -6.77 19.05
CA TYR A 47 -7.09 -6.91 17.66
C TYR A 47 -7.14 -5.55 16.97
N LEU A 48 -6.90 -5.57 15.66
CA LEU A 48 -7.19 -4.46 14.76
C LEU A 48 -8.29 -4.94 13.79
N SER A 49 -9.47 -4.33 13.87
CA SER A 49 -10.55 -4.52 12.92
C SER A 49 -10.27 -3.73 11.65
N VAL A 50 -10.43 -4.43 10.53
CA VAL A 50 -10.41 -3.86 9.18
C VAL A 50 -11.82 -3.96 8.64
N ARG A 51 -12.52 -2.82 8.56
CA ARG A 51 -13.90 -2.76 8.04
C ARG A 51 -13.92 -2.18 6.63
N PHE A 52 -14.64 -2.85 5.75
CA PHE A 52 -14.84 -2.48 4.35
C PHE A 52 -16.22 -1.83 4.16
N GLU A 53 -16.35 -0.90 3.23
CA GLU A 53 -17.66 -0.37 2.81
C GLU A 53 -18.44 -1.35 1.91
N THR A 54 -17.75 -2.31 1.28
CA THR A 54 -18.33 -3.33 0.38
C THR A 54 -17.95 -4.73 0.85
N PRO A 55 -18.72 -5.79 0.49
CA PRO A 55 -18.52 -7.14 1.01
C PRO A 55 -17.31 -7.83 0.33
N GLN A 56 -16.10 -7.45 0.72
CA GLN A 56 -14.85 -7.89 0.09
C GLN A 56 -13.91 -8.64 1.05
N ALA A 57 -14.31 -8.91 2.30
CA ALA A 57 -13.44 -9.51 3.31
C ALA A 57 -12.81 -10.86 2.88
N LYS A 58 -13.48 -11.62 2.02
CA LYS A 58 -13.02 -12.94 1.57
C LYS A 58 -12.03 -12.88 0.40
N THR A 59 -11.91 -11.75 -0.29
CA THR A 59 -11.13 -11.63 -1.54
C THR A 59 -9.88 -10.76 -1.40
N VAL A 60 -9.77 -10.03 -0.30
CA VAL A 60 -8.65 -9.15 0.02
C VAL A 60 -7.48 -9.91 0.65
N LYS A 61 -6.27 -9.48 0.32
CA LYS A 61 -5.01 -9.97 0.91
C LYS A 61 -4.36 -8.87 1.73
N PHE A 62 -3.80 -9.24 2.87
CA PHE A 62 -3.08 -8.32 3.76
C PHE A 62 -1.60 -8.62 3.79
N ALA A 63 -0.81 -7.56 3.97
CA ALA A 63 0.57 -7.66 4.38
C ALA A 63 0.82 -6.62 5.47
N LEU A 64 1.23 -7.08 6.65
CA LEU A 64 1.56 -6.23 7.77
C LEU A 64 3.06 -5.99 7.78
N HIS A 65 3.47 -4.74 7.96
CA HIS A 65 4.87 -4.37 8.07
C HIS A 65 5.12 -3.53 9.32
N ASN A 66 6.31 -3.62 9.90
CA ASN A 66 6.76 -2.63 10.87
C ASN A 66 7.10 -1.29 10.18
N ILE A 67 7.39 -0.26 10.98
CA ILE A 67 7.71 1.08 10.45
C ILE A 67 8.97 1.13 9.56
N ILE A 68 9.87 0.14 9.68
CA ILE A 68 11.10 0.02 8.89
C ILE A 68 10.83 -0.75 7.57
N GLY A 69 9.66 -1.37 7.43
CA GLY A 69 9.23 -2.10 6.23
C GLY A 69 9.46 -3.61 6.27
N ASN A 70 9.83 -4.19 7.42
CA ASN A 70 9.90 -5.65 7.54
C ASN A 70 8.49 -6.22 7.62
N GLU A 71 8.21 -7.24 6.82
CA GLU A 71 6.95 -7.98 6.84
C GLU A 71 6.82 -8.82 8.12
N ILE A 72 5.63 -8.84 8.71
CA ILE A 72 5.30 -9.53 9.95
C ILE A 72 4.11 -10.43 9.68
N ALA A 73 4.27 -11.72 10.00
CA ALA A 73 3.17 -12.66 9.98
C ALA A 73 2.18 -12.34 11.10
N VAL A 74 0.90 -12.27 10.76
CA VAL A 74 -0.18 -12.01 11.70
C VAL A 74 -1.36 -12.93 11.38
N GLU A 75 -2.00 -13.45 12.42
CA GLU A 75 -3.23 -14.22 12.26
C GLU A 75 -4.38 -13.27 11.91
N SER A 76 -5.17 -13.64 10.90
CA SER A 76 -6.37 -12.92 10.48
C SER A 76 -7.59 -13.81 10.59
N GLU A 77 -8.65 -13.31 11.20
CA GLU A 77 -9.94 -13.98 11.29
C GLU A 77 -11.00 -13.16 10.55
N ILE A 78 -11.72 -13.81 9.63
CA ILE A 78 -12.85 -13.18 8.91
C ILE A 78 -14.05 -13.23 9.85
N GLN A 79 -14.51 -12.06 10.32
CA GLN A 79 -15.66 -11.99 11.22
C GLN A 79 -16.97 -12.03 10.42
N ASP A 80 -17.03 -11.30 9.32
CA ASP A 80 -18.14 -11.32 8.37
C ASP A 80 -17.68 -10.90 6.95
N GLU A 81 -18.60 -10.52 6.07
CA GLU A 81 -18.26 -10.13 4.69
C GLU A 81 -17.63 -8.73 4.57
N TYR A 82 -17.76 -7.92 5.62
CA TYR A 82 -17.33 -6.52 5.72
C TYR A 82 -16.26 -6.29 6.79
N GLU A 83 -15.92 -7.28 7.62
CA GLU A 83 -14.97 -7.10 8.73
C GLU A 83 -14.02 -8.29 8.91
N ILE A 84 -12.75 -7.96 9.11
CA ILE A 84 -11.67 -8.90 9.41
C ILE A 84 -10.93 -8.42 10.65
N HIS A 85 -10.63 -9.33 11.57
CA HIS A 85 -9.81 -9.06 12.75
C HIS A 85 -8.39 -9.54 12.53
N LEU A 86 -7.43 -8.64 12.71
CA LEU A 86 -6.00 -8.96 12.74
C LEU A 86 -5.57 -9.06 14.20
N LYS A 87 -5.05 -10.21 14.62
CA LYS A 87 -4.58 -10.44 15.98
C LYS A 87 -3.22 -9.80 16.19
N VAL A 88 -3.20 -8.62 16.80
CA VAL A 88 -1.98 -7.82 17.00
C VAL A 88 -1.41 -7.92 18.42
N LYS A 89 -2.07 -8.65 19.32
CA LYS A 89 -1.75 -8.74 20.76
C LYS A 89 -0.26 -8.94 21.05
N ASP A 90 0.37 -9.87 20.33
CA ASP A 90 1.75 -10.30 20.57
C ASP A 90 2.80 -9.42 19.84
N LEU A 91 2.35 -8.39 19.13
CA LEU A 91 3.22 -7.44 18.47
C LEU A 91 3.78 -6.41 19.47
N PRO A 92 5.07 -6.04 19.37
CA PRO A 92 5.64 -4.95 20.14
C PRO A 92 4.88 -3.63 19.94
N THR A 93 4.81 -2.79 20.98
CA THR A 93 4.28 -1.43 20.90
C THR A 93 5.00 -0.62 19.82
N GLY A 94 4.26 0.06 18.95
CA GLY A 94 4.84 0.86 17.87
C GLY A 94 3.90 1.12 16.71
N TYR A 95 4.43 1.78 15.69
CA TYR A 95 3.71 2.04 14.44
C TYR A 95 3.89 0.89 13.45
N TYR A 96 2.80 0.54 12.79
CA TYR A 96 2.74 -0.50 11.78
C TYR A 96 2.04 -0.01 10.52
N LEU A 97 2.35 -0.65 9.41
CA LEU A 97 1.79 -0.39 8.09
C LEU A 97 1.02 -1.62 7.63
N LEU A 98 -0.29 -1.49 7.48
CA LEU A 98 -1.14 -2.51 6.90
C LEU A 98 -1.36 -2.21 5.43
N THR A 99 -0.86 -3.08 4.55
CA THR A 99 -1.16 -3.03 3.13
C THR A 99 -2.32 -3.96 2.80
N VAL A 100 -3.34 -3.44 2.12
CA VAL A 100 -4.51 -4.17 1.62
C VAL A 100 -4.42 -4.24 0.10
N ARG A 101 -4.57 -5.45 -0.45
CA ARG A 101 -4.58 -5.70 -1.90
C ARG A 101 -5.84 -6.46 -2.28
N GLU A 102 -6.52 -6.00 -3.33
CA GLU A 102 -7.64 -6.74 -3.90
C GLU A 102 -7.10 -7.82 -4.85
N GLY A 103 -7.56 -9.07 -4.71
CA GLY A 103 -6.91 -10.24 -5.31
C GLY A 103 -6.68 -10.19 -6.83
N ALA A 104 -7.58 -9.56 -7.59
CA ALA A 104 -7.50 -9.47 -9.06
C ALA A 104 -6.91 -8.13 -9.56
N SER A 105 -6.76 -7.14 -8.68
CA SER A 105 -6.35 -5.79 -9.04
C SER A 105 -4.91 -5.54 -8.60
N ASN A 106 -4.13 -4.78 -9.40
CA ASN A 106 -2.83 -4.26 -8.96
C ASN A 106 -2.96 -3.11 -7.95
N GLN A 107 -4.19 -2.78 -7.58
CA GLN A 107 -4.50 -1.76 -6.60
C GLN A 107 -4.12 -2.20 -5.19
N ARG A 108 -3.39 -1.31 -4.50
CA ARG A 108 -3.01 -1.51 -3.10
C ARG A 108 -3.18 -0.20 -2.35
N SER A 109 -3.68 -0.31 -1.14
CA SER A 109 -3.69 0.79 -0.17
C SER A 109 -2.86 0.41 1.04
N THR A 110 -2.16 1.38 1.62
CA THR A 110 -1.38 1.18 2.83
C THR A 110 -1.85 2.15 3.90
N PHE A 111 -2.09 1.62 5.10
CA PHE A 111 -2.61 2.39 6.22
C PHE A 111 -1.69 2.25 7.43
N LYS A 112 -1.54 3.35 8.17
CA LYS A 112 -0.74 3.37 9.40
C LYS A 112 -1.65 3.24 10.62
N PHE A 113 -1.28 2.38 11.56
CA PHE A 113 -1.93 2.32 12.88
C PHE A 113 -0.87 2.22 14.00
N LEU A 114 -1.29 2.55 15.22
CA LEU A 114 -0.47 2.43 16.43
C LEU A 114 -0.91 1.18 17.21
N LYS A 115 0.03 0.29 17.53
CA LYS A 115 -0.15 -0.78 18.52
C LYS A 115 0.30 -0.28 19.88
N ARG A 116 -0.54 -0.42 20.91
CA ARG A 116 -0.21 -0.17 22.32
C ARG A 116 0.16 -1.44 23.05
#